data_AF-A0Z5A7-F1
#
_entry.id   AF-A0Z5A7-F1
#
_cell.length_a   1.000
_cell.length_b   1.000
_cell.length_c   1.000
_cell.angle_alpha   90.00
_cell.angle_beta   90.00
_cell.angle_gamma   90.00
#
_symmetry.space_group_name_H-M   'P 1'
#
loop_
_entity.id
_entity.type
_entity.pdbx_description
1 polymer ?
#
loop_
_entity_poly.entity_id
_entity_poly.type
_entity_poly.pdbx_seq_one_letter_code
_entity_poly.pdbx_strand_id
1 'polypeptide(L)' 'MSLDTWLSEWGVTLGVTALMALMVFIVWDLARRNNAGRYGTFILFIALAMGLLGFAIKGVIQFLMEGTGV' A
#
# COMPACT_ATOMS: atom_id res chain seq x y z
N MET A 1 -11.16 16.46 22.97
CA MET A 1 -10.23 15.98 21.93
C MET A 1 -10.42 16.88 20.73
N SER A 2 -9.44 17.75 20.53
CA SER A 2 -9.47 18.93 19.67
C SER A 2 -9.23 18.52 18.20
N LEU A 3 -9.80 19.26 17.23
CA LEU A 3 -9.84 18.90 15.80
C LEU A 3 -8.49 18.50 15.20
N ASP A 4 -7.40 18.99 15.80
CA ASP A 4 -6.01 18.60 15.58
C ASP A 4 -5.72 17.10 15.74
N THR A 5 -6.28 16.41 16.72
CA THR A 5 -6.03 14.97 16.91
C THR A 5 -6.72 14.13 15.84
N TRP A 6 -7.95 14.52 15.45
CA TRP A 6 -8.70 13.83 14.41
C TRP A 6 -8.03 13.99 13.04
N LEU A 7 -7.59 15.20 12.69
CA LEU A 7 -6.83 15.45 11.47
C LEU A 7 -5.47 14.76 11.47
N SER A 8 -4.80 14.65 12.62
CA SER A 8 -3.48 14.00 12.69
C SER A 8 -3.57 12.47 12.57
N GLU A 9 -4.52 11.83 13.25
CA GLU A 9 -4.70 10.38 13.15
C GLU A 9 -5.31 9.96 11.81
N TRP A 10 -6.44 10.58 11.43
CA TRP A 10 -7.16 10.18 10.22
C TRP A 10 -6.56 10.79 8.97
N GLY A 11 -6.03 12.01 9.03
CA GLY A 11 -5.44 12.69 7.87
C GLY A 11 -4.14 12.04 7.41
N VAL A 12 -3.26 11.63 8.34
CA VAL A 12 -2.03 10.90 7.98
C VAL A 12 -2.37 9.51 7.47
N THR A 13 -3.24 8.78 8.17
CA THR A 13 -3.64 7.43 7.77
C THR A 13 -4.31 7.44 6.38
N LEU A 14 -5.31 8.29 6.16
CA LEU A 14 -5.97 8.40 4.86
C LEU A 14 -5.03 8.93 3.78
N GLY A 15 -4.20 9.93 4.09
CA GLY A 15 -3.24 10.50 3.14
C GLY A 15 -2.24 9.47 2.63
N VAL A 16 -1.60 8.73 3.55
CA VAL A 16 -0.65 7.67 3.18
C VAL A 16 -1.34 6.53 2.44
N THR A 17 -2.52 6.10 2.89
CA THR A 17 -3.27 5.01 2.23
C THR A 17 -3.70 5.39 0.82
N ALA A 18 -4.15 6.64 0.61
CA ALA A 18 -4.52 7.15 -0.70
C ALA A 18 -3.31 7.24 -1.66
N LEU A 19 -2.18 7.73 -1.16
CA LEU A 19 -0.94 7.83 -1.93
C LEU A 19 -0.40 6.44 -2.31
N MET A 20 -0.57 5.47 -1.42
CA MET A 20 -0.21 4.08 -1.68
C MET A 20 -1.12 3.42 -2.72
N ALA A 21 -2.43 3.66 -2.66
CA ALA A 21 -3.37 3.20 -3.67
C ALA A 21 -3.06 3.80 -5.05
N LEU A 22 -2.66 5.07 -5.11
CA LEU A 22 -2.18 5.72 -6.34
C LEU A 22 -0.97 4.99 -6.93
N MET A 23 -0.02 4.59 -6.08
CA MET A 23 1.18 3.87 -6.52
C MET A 23 0.85 2.51 -7.15
N VAL A 24 -0.08 1.76 -6.54
CA VAL A 24 -0.62 0.51 -7.08
C VAL A 24 -1.34 0.75 -8.41
N PHE A 25 -2.14 1.81 -8.49
CA PHE A 25 -2.87 2.19 -9.71
C PHE A 25 -1.93 2.53 -10.87
N ILE A 26 -0.84 3.27 -10.62
CA ILE A 26 0.16 3.61 -11.63
C ILE A 26 0.86 2.35 -12.16
N VAL A 27 1.22 1.40 -11.28
CA VAL A 27 1.83 0.14 -11.72
C VAL A 27 0.87 -0.69 -12.55
N TRP A 28 -0.42 -0.71 -12.19
CA TRP A 28 -1.46 -1.38 -12.96
C TRP A 28 -1.65 -0.74 -14.35
N ASP A 29 -1.72 0.59 -14.42
CA ASP A 29 -1.87 1.33 -15.68
C ASP A 29 -0.62 1.16 -16.56
N LEU A 30 0.58 1.20 -15.98
CA LEU A 30 1.84 0.95 -16.69
C LEU A 30 1.89 -0.49 -17.23
N ALA A 31 1.47 -1.48 -16.45
CA ALA A 31 1.40 -2.88 -16.90
C ALA A 31 0.47 -3.05 -18.11
N ARG A 32 -0.66 -2.32 -18.11
CA ARG A 32 -1.64 -2.34 -19.21
C ARG A 32 -1.15 -1.60 -20.44
N ARG A 33 -0.54 -0.41 -20.28
CA ARG A 33 -0.09 0.45 -21.38
C ARG A 33 1.17 -0.04 -22.07
N ASN A 34 2.13 -0.60 -21.32
CA ASN A 34 3.40 -1.03 -21.92
C ASN A 34 3.30 -2.36 -22.66
N ASN A 35 2.11 -2.99 -22.74
CA ASN A 35 1.92 -4.29 -23.39
C ASN A 35 3.03 -5.27 -22.97
N ALA A 36 3.41 -5.20 -21.68
CA ALA A 36 4.54 -5.92 -21.15
C ALA A 36 4.28 -7.38 -21.47
N GLY A 37 5.07 -7.95 -22.40
CA GLY A 37 4.83 -9.28 -22.96
C GLY A 37 4.69 -10.33 -21.86
N ARG A 38 4.27 -11.55 -22.17
CA ARG A 38 3.95 -12.61 -21.18
C ARG A 38 4.90 -12.70 -19.97
N TYR A 39 6.21 -12.46 -20.16
CA TYR A 39 7.21 -12.37 -19.10
C TYR A 39 7.17 -11.08 -18.28
N GLY A 40 7.00 -9.93 -18.93
CA GLY A 40 6.86 -8.62 -18.28
C GLY A 40 5.59 -8.51 -17.44
N THR A 41 4.45 -9.02 -17.92
CA THR A 41 3.22 -9.06 -17.11
C THR A 41 3.38 -9.96 -15.88
N PHE A 42 4.11 -11.07 -15.99
CA PHE A 42 4.37 -11.99 -14.88
C PHE A 42 5.24 -11.34 -13.80
N ILE A 43 6.32 -10.67 -14.19
CA ILE A 43 7.20 -9.94 -13.28
C ILE A 43 6.46 -8.75 -12.64
N LEU A 44 5.65 -8.02 -13.42
CA LEU A 44 4.81 -6.94 -12.90
C LEU A 44 3.80 -7.45 -11.86
N PHE A 45 3.19 -8.62 -12.10
CA PHE A 45 2.26 -9.21 -11.14
C PHE A 45 2.97 -9.66 -9.86
N ILE A 46 4.18 -10.21 -9.95
CA ILE A 46 4.98 -10.59 -8.78
C ILE A 46 5.45 -9.34 -8.01
N ALA A 47 5.92 -8.30 -8.71
CA ALA A 47 6.33 -7.05 -8.09
C ALA A 47 5.15 -6.35 -7.39
N LEU A 48 3.97 -6.35 -8.03
CA LEU A 48 2.73 -5.84 -7.44
C LEU A 48 2.32 -6.67 -6.21
N ALA A 49 2.34 -7.99 -6.32
CA ALA A 49 2.01 -8.90 -5.22
C ALA A 49 2.98 -8.72 -4.04
N MET A 50 4.29 -8.61 -4.28
CA MET A 50 5.27 -8.32 -3.24
C MET A 50 5.06 -6.94 -2.61
N GLY A 51 4.76 -5.91 -3.39
CA GLY A 51 4.50 -4.56 -2.87
C GLY A 51 3.26 -4.53 -1.97
N LEU A 52 2.17 -5.17 -2.41
CA LEU A 52 0.93 -5.27 -1.63
C LEU A 52 1.09 -6.16 -0.40
N LEU A 53 1.77 -7.30 -0.54
CA LEU A 53 2.08 -8.21 0.58
C LEU A 53 2.97 -7.53 1.62
N GLY A 54 4.02 -6.80 1.20
CA GLY A 54 4.90 -6.08 2.12
C GLY A 54 4.15 -5.04 2.95
N PHE A 55 3.21 -4.33 2.34
CA PHE A 55 2.35 -3.39 3.06
C PHE A 55 1.38 -4.08 4.01
N ALA A 56 0.73 -5.14 3.54
CA ALA A 56 -0.20 -5.92 4.35
C ALA A 56 0.50 -6.55 5.57
N ILE A 57 1.68 -7.15 5.36
CA ILE A 57 2.50 -7.73 6.42
C ILE A 57 2.92 -6.65 7.42
N LYS A 58 3.37 -5.48 6.95
CA LYS A 58 3.71 -4.36 7.84
C LYS A 58 2.52 -3.91 8.69
N GLY A 59 1.31 -3.85 8.11
CA GLY A 59 0.09 -3.54 8.85
C GLY A 59 -0.27 -4.61 9.89
N VAL A 60 -0.16 -5.89 9.52
CA VAL A 60 -0.40 -7.01 10.44
C VAL A 60 0.63 -7.05 11.57
N ILE A 61 1.91 -6.81 11.28
CA ILE A 61 2.96 -6.72 12.30
C ILE A 61 2.70 -5.53 13.23
N GLN A 62 2.35 -4.36 12.69
CA GLN A 62 2.01 -3.19 13.50
C GLN A 62 0.82 -3.49 14.44
N PHE A 63 -0.24 -4.13 13.92
CA PHE A 63 -1.40 -4.53 14.70
C PHE A 63 -1.06 -5.57 15.79
N LEU A 64 -0.20 -6.54 15.46
CA LEU A 64 0.27 -7.53 16.42
C LEU A 64 1.15 -6.88 17.50
N MET A 65 2.07 -5.98 17.13
CA MET A 65 2.93 -5.25 18.06
C MET A 65 2.12 -4.37 19.01
N GLU A 66 1.18 -3.57 18.49
CA GLU A 66 0.23 -2.78 19.29
C GLU A 66 -0.63 -3.68 20.20
N GLY A 67 -1.03 -4.85 19.72
CA GLY A 67 -1.78 -5.85 20.49
C GLY A 67 -0.97 -6.54 21.59
N THR A 68 0.36 -6.61 21.46
CA THR A 68 1.25 -7.25 22.44
C THR A 68 1.88 -6.30 23.47
N GLY A 69 1.52 -5.01 23.48
CA GLY A 69 1.80 -4.12 24.61
C GLY A 69 3.28 -3.88 24.92
N VAL A 70 4.10 -3.65 23.89
CA VAL A 70 5.42 -3.00 24.01
C VAL A 70 5.50 -1.85 23.01
#